data_AF-A0A6P7HIE4-F1
#
_entry.id   AF-A0A6P7HIE4-F1
#
_cell.length_a   1.000
_cell.length_b   1.000
_cell.length_c   1.000
_cell.angle_alpha   90.00
_cell.angle_beta   90.00
_cell.angle_gamma   90.00
#
_symmetry.space_group_name_H-M   'P 1'
#
loop_
_entity.id
_entity.type
_entity.pdbx_description
1 polymer ?
#
loop_
_entity_poly.entity_id
_entity_poly.type
_entity_poly.pdbx_seq_one_letter_code
_entity_poly.pdbx_strand_id
1 'polypeptide(L)'
;MAKMAASMIESGEDAFRKIFKFYKRRNPPPDFSDVIDFTKAIPCEKIVPAKLDTTAVSDVEAARVGLQPVRDWKAFGLQGYPGFIFISNPFLRGSQRFWVRQCLKTYPQKPNICNLDMHMSPSDTQDIWGNSVHGLSMSPRKREPKTLLERLRWVTLGYHYNWDTKTYSASNYTPFPADLHLLSVHLAAACGFPGFISEAGILNYYRSDSSLGIHVDESELDHTQPLLSLSFGQSAIFLLGGTCRQDPPTAMYMNSGDVMVMSGQSRLLYHAVPRILPPPQGPTALETEGCGLASSMQDGAVVELVSEEDWTLCSRYIQSSRVNVTVRQVLRQGQSFPEAPSSLQRTDADQATGYHEEAADRDSGKRKRSNSDSADTVQT
;
A
#
# COMPACT_ATOMS: atom_id res chain seq x y z
N MET A 1 0.92 -33.13 7.98
CA MET A 1 1.01 -32.02 8.97
C MET A 1 1.86 -32.36 10.20
N ALA A 2 1.54 -33.38 11.00
CA ALA A 2 2.14 -33.63 12.33
C ALA A 2 3.68 -33.47 12.46
N LYS A 3 4.50 -33.96 11.52
CA LYS A 3 5.96 -33.83 11.58
C LYS A 3 6.52 -32.38 11.54
N MET A 4 5.72 -31.38 11.16
CA MET A 4 6.10 -29.95 11.25
C MET A 4 5.92 -29.36 12.66
N ALA A 5 5.07 -29.94 13.51
CA ALA A 5 4.77 -29.39 14.83
C ALA A 5 5.93 -29.55 15.81
N ALA A 6 6.67 -30.67 15.72
CA ALA A 6 7.76 -30.99 16.65
C ALA A 6 8.99 -30.06 16.55
N SER A 7 9.22 -29.41 15.40
CA SER A 7 10.36 -28.49 15.20
C SER A 7 9.99 -27.01 15.37
N MET A 8 8.86 -26.69 16.02
CA MET A 8 8.37 -25.31 16.15
C MET A 8 9.08 -24.48 17.24
N ILE A 9 9.93 -25.10 18.07
CA ILE A 9 10.52 -24.46 19.26
C ILE A 9 11.99 -24.03 19.05
N GLU A 10 12.75 -24.74 18.20
CA GLU A 10 14.23 -24.64 18.15
C GLU A 10 14.83 -23.35 17.53
N SER A 11 14.01 -22.37 17.11
CA SER A 11 14.51 -21.17 16.40
C SER A 11 13.96 -19.82 16.86
N GLY A 12 12.99 -19.80 17.78
CA GLY A 12 12.36 -18.56 18.25
C GLY A 12 11.67 -17.71 17.18
N GLU A 13 11.41 -18.26 15.99
CA GLU A 13 10.87 -17.55 14.83
C GLU A 13 9.39 -17.89 14.60
N ASP A 14 8.54 -16.85 14.56
CA ASP A 14 7.10 -16.98 14.37
C ASP A 14 6.73 -17.55 12.98
N ALA A 15 5.59 -18.27 12.93
CA ALA A 15 5.15 -18.99 11.74
C ALA A 15 4.97 -18.06 10.53
N PHE A 16 4.45 -16.85 10.75
CA PHE A 16 4.36 -15.83 9.72
C PHE A 16 5.75 -15.45 9.20
N ARG A 17 6.69 -15.05 10.07
CA ARG A 17 8.05 -14.69 9.67
C ARG A 17 8.78 -15.82 8.93
N LYS A 18 8.58 -17.08 9.32
CA LYS A 18 9.11 -18.26 8.61
C LYS A 18 8.58 -18.36 7.18
N ILE A 19 7.27 -18.22 6.98
CA ILE A 19 6.62 -18.27 5.66
C ILE A 19 6.95 -17.03 4.80
N PHE A 20 7.06 -15.85 5.42
CA PHE A 20 7.52 -14.61 4.79
C PHE A 20 8.95 -14.75 4.25
N LYS A 21 9.89 -15.27 5.06
CA LYS A 21 11.27 -15.57 4.64
C LYS A 21 11.31 -16.58 3.49
N PHE A 22 10.49 -17.63 3.54
CA PHE A 22 10.38 -18.62 2.48
C PHE A 22 10.04 -17.97 1.15
N TYR A 23 8.88 -17.29 1.04
CA TYR A 23 8.46 -16.69 -0.24
C TYR A 23 9.38 -15.55 -0.74
N LYS A 24 10.03 -14.82 0.18
CA LYS A 24 10.99 -13.75 -0.16
C LYS A 24 12.32 -14.27 -0.74
N ARG A 25 12.68 -15.54 -0.55
CA ARG A 25 13.96 -16.12 -1.04
C ARG A 25 14.06 -16.07 -2.57
N ARG A 26 15.10 -15.41 -3.12
CA ARG A 26 15.26 -15.30 -4.58
C ARG A 26 15.99 -16.46 -5.26
N ASN A 27 17.00 -17.04 -4.61
CA ASN A 27 17.81 -18.14 -5.16
C ASN A 27 18.04 -19.24 -4.10
N PRO A 28 17.72 -20.53 -4.39
CA PRO A 28 16.75 -20.93 -5.41
C PRO A 28 15.40 -20.25 -5.12
N PRO A 29 14.53 -20.04 -6.12
CA PRO A 29 13.17 -19.61 -5.86
C PRO A 29 12.43 -20.60 -4.92
N PRO A 30 11.33 -20.17 -4.28
CA PRO A 30 10.40 -21.07 -3.62
C PRO A 30 9.64 -21.88 -4.67
N ASP A 31 9.05 -22.99 -4.25
CA ASP A 31 7.88 -23.51 -4.94
C ASP A 31 6.69 -22.58 -4.67
N PHE A 32 5.82 -22.41 -5.67
CA PHE A 32 4.60 -21.61 -5.57
C PHE A 32 3.33 -22.45 -5.84
N SER A 33 3.45 -23.78 -5.94
CA SER A 33 2.33 -24.69 -6.22
C SER A 33 1.22 -24.63 -5.16
N ASP A 34 1.58 -24.34 -3.89
CA ASP A 34 0.65 -24.15 -2.77
C ASP A 34 0.04 -22.73 -2.68
N VAL A 35 0.40 -21.81 -3.58
CA VAL A 35 -0.10 -20.42 -3.56
C VAL A 35 -1.47 -20.37 -4.26
N ILE A 36 -2.47 -19.82 -3.57
CA ILE A 36 -3.83 -19.68 -4.10
C ILE A 36 -3.84 -18.74 -5.31
N ASP A 37 -4.36 -19.25 -6.42
CA ASP A 37 -4.55 -18.51 -7.67
C ASP A 37 -6.03 -18.49 -8.06
N PHE A 38 -6.71 -17.40 -7.71
CA PHE A 38 -8.14 -17.19 -7.98
C PHE A 38 -8.48 -17.09 -9.49
N THR A 39 -7.48 -16.97 -10.37
CA THR A 39 -7.72 -17.00 -11.83
C THR A 39 -7.95 -18.41 -12.36
N LYS A 40 -7.47 -19.44 -11.65
CA LYS A 40 -7.57 -20.85 -12.04
C LYS A 40 -8.85 -21.48 -11.49
N ALA A 41 -9.59 -22.18 -12.34
CA ALA A 41 -10.78 -22.95 -11.96
C ALA A 41 -10.47 -24.28 -11.22
N ILE A 42 -9.34 -24.36 -10.52
CA ILE A 42 -8.94 -25.57 -9.77
C ILE A 42 -9.68 -25.55 -8.42
N PRO A 43 -10.42 -26.61 -8.05
CA PRO A 43 -11.03 -26.71 -6.73
C PRO A 43 -9.98 -26.67 -5.63
N CYS A 44 -10.04 -25.64 -4.78
CA CYS A 44 -9.25 -25.53 -3.56
C CYS A 44 -10.23 -25.39 -2.39
N GLU A 45 -10.16 -26.30 -1.43
CA GLU A 45 -11.11 -26.39 -0.29
C GLU A 45 -11.18 -25.10 0.54
N LYS A 46 -10.13 -24.26 0.49
CA LYS A 46 -10.05 -22.97 1.17
C LYS A 46 -10.83 -21.85 0.48
N ILE A 47 -11.13 -21.97 -0.81
CA ILE A 47 -11.79 -20.91 -1.59
C ILE A 47 -13.30 -21.12 -1.52
N VAL A 48 -14.03 -20.07 -1.13
CA VAL A 48 -15.50 -20.05 -1.17
C VAL A 48 -15.98 -18.92 -2.09
N PRO A 49 -17.13 -19.02 -2.76
CA PRO A 49 -17.71 -17.87 -3.48
C PRO A 49 -18.03 -16.73 -2.51
N ALA A 50 -17.66 -15.49 -2.84
CA ALA A 50 -18.14 -14.33 -2.11
C ALA A 50 -19.46 -13.84 -2.71
N LYS A 51 -20.43 -13.52 -1.86
CA LYS A 51 -21.69 -12.90 -2.29
C LYS A 51 -21.49 -11.39 -2.46
N LEU A 52 -21.69 -10.90 -3.68
CA LEU A 52 -21.79 -9.47 -3.99
C LEU A 52 -23.25 -9.01 -3.98
N ASP A 53 -23.46 -7.70 -3.83
CA ASP A 53 -24.71 -7.05 -4.21
C ASP A 53 -24.62 -6.61 -5.69
N THR A 54 -25.24 -7.38 -6.57
CA THR A 54 -25.30 -7.11 -8.02
C THR A 54 -26.25 -5.97 -8.41
N THR A 55 -26.93 -5.35 -7.45
CA THR A 55 -27.86 -4.24 -7.64
C THR A 55 -27.38 -2.91 -7.06
N ALA A 56 -26.37 -2.93 -6.18
CA ALA A 56 -25.79 -1.75 -5.54
C ALA A 56 -25.06 -0.80 -6.50
N VAL A 57 -24.65 -1.27 -7.68
CA VAL A 57 -24.03 -0.46 -8.75
C VAL A 57 -24.64 -0.87 -10.09
N SER A 58 -25.08 0.09 -10.90
CA SER A 58 -25.61 -0.18 -12.24
C SER A 58 -24.48 -0.46 -13.25
N ASP A 59 -24.80 -1.19 -14.32
CA ASP A 59 -23.87 -1.44 -15.43
C ASP A 59 -23.25 -0.13 -15.99
N VAL A 60 -24.01 0.96 -15.99
CA VAL A 60 -23.57 2.29 -16.47
C VAL A 60 -22.56 2.90 -15.50
N GLU A 61 -22.88 2.96 -14.20
CA GLU A 61 -21.98 3.54 -13.19
C GLU A 61 -20.68 2.72 -13.07
N ALA A 62 -20.77 1.39 -13.14
CA ALA A 62 -19.60 0.52 -13.22
C ALA A 62 -18.74 0.83 -14.46
N ALA A 63 -19.35 0.98 -15.64
CA ALA A 63 -18.64 1.29 -16.88
C ALA A 63 -17.95 2.67 -16.85
N ARG A 64 -18.53 3.68 -16.18
CA ARG A 64 -17.94 5.03 -16.07
C ARG A 64 -16.57 5.03 -15.39
N VAL A 65 -16.35 4.14 -14.42
CA VAL A 65 -15.04 3.93 -13.74
C VAL A 65 -14.22 2.78 -14.36
N GLY A 66 -14.67 2.22 -15.48
CA GLY A 66 -13.99 1.15 -16.19
C GLY A 66 -14.09 -0.22 -15.52
N LEU A 67 -15.16 -0.50 -14.78
CA LEU A 67 -15.48 -1.82 -14.23
C LEU A 67 -16.51 -2.54 -15.10
N GLN A 68 -16.43 -3.87 -15.14
CA GLN A 68 -17.45 -4.76 -15.70
C GLN A 68 -18.73 -4.68 -14.86
N PRO A 69 -19.91 -5.11 -15.36
CA PRO A 69 -21.11 -5.27 -14.55
C PRO A 69 -20.86 -6.19 -13.34
N VAL A 70 -21.39 -5.83 -12.16
CA VAL A 70 -21.09 -6.53 -10.88
C VAL A 70 -21.46 -8.02 -10.93
N ARG A 71 -22.50 -8.38 -11.69
CA ARG A 71 -22.92 -9.77 -11.93
C ARG A 71 -21.88 -10.66 -12.64
N ASP A 72 -20.92 -10.05 -13.35
CA ASP A 72 -19.90 -10.75 -14.12
C ASP A 72 -18.57 -10.89 -13.33
N TRP A 73 -18.48 -10.29 -12.14
CA TRP A 73 -17.28 -10.30 -11.30
C TRP A 73 -17.01 -11.67 -10.65
N LYS A 74 -15.75 -12.10 -10.69
CA LYS A 74 -15.29 -13.32 -10.00
C LYS A 74 -14.81 -12.99 -8.60
N ALA A 75 -15.73 -13.03 -7.64
CA ALA A 75 -15.49 -12.72 -6.24
C ALA A 75 -15.43 -13.98 -5.35
N PHE A 76 -14.43 -14.01 -4.45
CA PHE A 76 -14.09 -15.15 -3.61
C PHE A 76 -13.83 -14.72 -2.17
N GLY A 77 -14.25 -15.51 -1.20
CA GLY A 77 -13.78 -15.45 0.18
C GLY A 77 -12.80 -16.59 0.46
N LEU A 78 -12.19 -16.57 1.66
CA LEU A 78 -11.35 -17.67 2.15
C LEU A 78 -11.92 -18.27 3.44
N GLN A 79 -11.97 -19.59 3.51
CA GLN A 79 -12.39 -20.33 4.70
C GLN A 79 -11.45 -20.00 5.87
N GLY A 80 -12.03 -19.59 7.00
CA GLY A 80 -11.28 -19.11 8.17
C GLY A 80 -10.96 -17.60 8.18
N TYR A 81 -11.28 -16.86 7.11
CA TYR A 81 -11.01 -15.43 6.98
C TYR A 81 -12.31 -14.62 6.72
N PRO A 82 -13.29 -14.61 7.64
CA PRO A 82 -14.56 -13.93 7.42
C PRO A 82 -14.40 -12.42 7.26
N GLY A 83 -15.09 -11.87 6.24
CA GLY A 83 -14.99 -10.47 5.83
C GLY A 83 -13.85 -10.18 4.83
N PHE A 84 -13.03 -11.17 4.49
CA PHE A 84 -12.09 -11.07 3.36
C PHE A 84 -12.80 -11.40 2.05
N ILE A 85 -12.68 -10.52 1.06
CA ILE A 85 -13.14 -10.74 -0.32
C ILE A 85 -11.99 -10.45 -1.28
N PHE A 86 -11.79 -11.33 -2.25
CA PHE A 86 -10.87 -11.18 -3.38
C PHE A 86 -11.68 -11.14 -4.67
N ILE A 87 -11.49 -10.13 -5.51
CA ILE A 87 -12.13 -9.98 -6.82
C ILE A 87 -11.05 -10.07 -7.90
N SER A 88 -11.12 -11.10 -8.74
CA SER A 88 -10.17 -11.29 -9.85
C SER A 88 -10.50 -10.34 -11.00
N ASN A 89 -9.59 -9.41 -11.30
CA ASN A 89 -9.67 -8.37 -12.34
C ASN A 89 -11.10 -7.98 -12.81
N PRO A 90 -11.85 -7.15 -12.05
CA PRO A 90 -13.18 -6.70 -12.44
C PRO A 90 -13.18 -5.56 -13.49
N PHE A 91 -12.02 -5.15 -14.02
CA PHE A 91 -11.93 -4.02 -14.96
C PHE A 91 -12.36 -4.39 -16.38
N LEU A 92 -12.96 -3.43 -17.09
CA LEU A 92 -13.15 -3.48 -18.54
C LEU A 92 -11.79 -3.47 -19.26
N ARG A 93 -11.76 -4.05 -20.45
CA ARG A 93 -10.52 -4.19 -21.22
C ARG A 93 -9.92 -2.84 -21.58
N GLY A 94 -8.63 -2.68 -21.32
CA GLY A 94 -7.88 -1.42 -21.48
C GLY A 94 -8.07 -0.41 -20.36
N SER A 95 -9.13 -0.49 -19.53
CA SER A 95 -9.42 0.52 -18.49
C SER A 95 -8.37 0.57 -17.38
N GLN A 96 -7.61 -0.51 -17.15
CA GLN A 96 -6.44 -0.47 -16.23
C GLN A 96 -5.38 0.58 -16.65
N ARG A 97 -5.28 0.91 -17.96
CA ARG A 97 -4.30 1.91 -18.45
C ARG A 97 -4.51 3.27 -17.77
N PHE A 98 -5.76 3.70 -17.60
CA PHE A 98 -6.11 4.96 -16.94
C PHE A 98 -5.68 4.97 -15.48
N TRP A 99 -6.02 3.94 -14.72
CA TRP A 99 -5.65 3.85 -13.29
C TRP A 99 -4.13 3.79 -13.10
N VAL A 100 -3.41 3.11 -13.99
CA VAL A 100 -1.94 3.12 -14.01
C VAL A 100 -1.39 4.52 -14.35
N ARG A 101 -1.96 5.22 -15.35
CA ARG A 101 -1.62 6.63 -15.65
C ARG A 101 -1.81 7.52 -14.42
N GLN A 102 -2.97 7.46 -13.78
CA GLN A 102 -3.27 8.27 -12.60
C GLN A 102 -2.26 8.02 -11.47
N CYS A 103 -1.93 6.75 -11.19
CA CYS A 103 -0.93 6.42 -10.17
C CYS A 103 0.50 6.88 -10.51
N LEU A 104 0.90 6.91 -11.79
CA LEU A 104 2.29 7.23 -12.17
C LEU A 104 2.51 8.70 -12.55
N LYS A 105 1.49 9.38 -13.09
CA LYS A 105 1.59 10.73 -13.65
C LYS A 105 0.86 11.79 -12.83
N THR A 106 -0.27 11.45 -12.22
CA THR A 106 -1.22 12.42 -11.63
C THR A 106 -1.12 12.46 -10.12
N TYR A 107 -1.40 11.35 -9.44
CA TYR A 107 -1.45 11.27 -7.98
C TYR A 107 -0.12 11.56 -7.26
N PRO A 108 1.09 11.28 -7.81
CA PRO A 108 2.35 11.66 -7.16
C PRO A 108 2.60 13.17 -7.08
N GLN A 109 1.91 13.96 -7.91
CA GLN A 109 2.15 15.40 -8.06
C GLN A 109 1.52 16.21 -6.92
N LYS A 110 1.93 17.48 -6.79
CA LYS A 110 1.39 18.39 -5.78
C LYS A 110 -0.09 18.72 -6.02
N PRO A 111 -0.92 18.78 -4.95
CA PRO A 111 -0.53 18.97 -3.55
C PRO A 111 -0.19 17.69 -2.75
N ASN A 112 -0.25 16.48 -3.33
CA ASN A 112 -0.08 15.23 -2.59
C ASN A 112 1.35 15.04 -2.02
N ILE A 113 1.45 14.22 -0.96
CA ILE A 113 2.69 13.96 -0.23
C ILE A 113 3.26 12.60 -0.64
N CYS A 114 4.57 12.53 -0.87
CA CYS A 114 5.29 11.33 -1.27
C CYS A 114 6.62 11.16 -0.52
N ASN A 115 7.23 9.98 -0.63
CA ASN A 115 8.51 9.68 0.03
C ASN A 115 9.72 10.51 -0.46
N LEU A 116 9.59 11.26 -1.55
CA LEU A 116 10.68 12.12 -2.05
C LEU A 116 10.77 13.42 -1.25
N ASP A 117 9.63 13.93 -0.77
CA ASP A 117 9.50 15.22 -0.07
C ASP A 117 10.23 15.24 1.28
N MET A 118 10.46 14.07 1.87
CA MET A 118 11.25 13.94 3.10
C MET A 118 12.72 14.36 2.94
N HIS A 119 13.23 14.37 1.70
CA HIS A 119 14.67 14.48 1.40
C HIS A 119 14.99 15.35 0.17
N MET A 120 14.01 16.09 -0.38
CA MET A 120 14.13 16.90 -1.60
C MET A 120 13.34 18.20 -1.44
N SER A 121 13.68 19.25 -2.20
CA SER A 121 12.90 20.49 -2.15
C SER A 121 11.55 20.32 -2.87
N PRO A 122 10.51 21.08 -2.50
CA PRO A 122 9.23 21.05 -3.21
C PRO A 122 9.37 21.36 -4.71
N SER A 123 10.34 22.20 -5.09
CA SER A 123 10.69 22.48 -6.50
C SER A 123 11.20 21.26 -7.26
N ASP A 124 11.92 20.34 -6.60
CA ASP A 124 12.42 19.11 -7.24
C ASP A 124 11.30 18.07 -7.42
N THR A 125 10.27 18.09 -6.57
CA THR A 125 9.14 17.15 -6.57
C THR A 125 7.84 17.73 -7.13
N GLN A 126 7.88 18.94 -7.69
CA GLN A 126 6.71 19.63 -8.26
C GLN A 126 6.19 18.99 -9.56
N ASP A 127 7.10 18.43 -10.38
CA ASP A 127 6.74 17.59 -11.53
C ASP A 127 7.62 16.32 -11.56
N ILE A 128 7.16 15.30 -10.85
CA ILE A 128 7.81 13.98 -10.80
C ILE A 128 7.76 13.29 -12.17
N TRP A 129 6.70 13.51 -12.95
CA TRP A 129 6.50 12.89 -14.26
C TRP A 129 7.45 13.49 -15.31
N GLY A 130 7.38 14.79 -15.58
CA GLY A 130 8.21 15.44 -16.61
C GLY A 130 9.70 15.28 -16.37
N ASN A 131 10.15 15.43 -15.11
CA ASN A 131 11.53 15.15 -14.70
C ASN A 131 11.94 13.67 -14.86
N SER A 132 10.99 12.75 -15.06
CA SER A 132 11.23 11.33 -15.33
C SER A 132 11.09 10.94 -16.80
N VAL A 133 10.32 11.68 -17.62
CA VAL A 133 10.03 11.34 -19.03
C VAL A 133 11.29 11.02 -19.83
N HIS A 134 12.33 11.87 -19.76
CA HIS A 134 13.54 11.69 -20.56
C HIS A 134 14.31 10.41 -20.15
N GLY A 135 14.53 10.19 -18.85
CA GLY A 135 15.22 9.00 -18.35
C GLY A 135 14.44 7.70 -18.60
N LEU A 136 13.11 7.74 -18.49
CA LEU A 136 12.24 6.61 -18.81
C LEU A 136 12.18 6.32 -20.32
N SER A 137 12.32 7.35 -21.17
CA SER A 137 12.34 7.22 -22.63
C SER A 137 13.57 6.48 -23.16
N MET A 138 14.69 6.55 -22.44
CA MET A 138 15.96 5.92 -22.83
C MET A 138 15.99 4.41 -22.56
N SER A 139 16.79 3.67 -23.32
CA SER A 139 17.07 2.26 -23.05
C SER A 139 17.99 2.12 -21.82
N PRO A 140 17.68 1.27 -20.83
CA PRO A 140 18.35 1.29 -19.52
C PRO A 140 19.83 0.91 -19.62
N ARG A 141 20.72 1.90 -19.49
CA ARG A 141 22.17 1.70 -19.40
C ARG A 141 22.56 1.36 -17.97
N LYS A 142 23.48 0.39 -17.80
CA LYS A 142 23.88 -0.20 -16.49
C LYS A 142 24.49 0.75 -15.43
N ARG A 143 24.48 2.07 -15.65
CA ARG A 143 25.13 3.08 -14.78
C ARG A 143 24.36 4.41 -14.64
N GLU A 144 23.18 4.56 -15.23
CA GLU A 144 22.39 5.79 -15.09
C GLU A 144 21.65 5.84 -13.73
N PRO A 145 21.48 7.03 -13.13
CA PRO A 145 20.77 7.18 -11.86
C PRO A 145 19.27 6.96 -12.07
N LYS A 146 18.60 6.38 -11.06
CA LYS A 146 17.14 6.19 -11.06
C LYS A 146 16.41 7.53 -11.18
N THR A 147 15.41 7.61 -12.07
CA THR A 147 14.53 8.79 -12.20
C THR A 147 13.70 9.03 -10.94
N LEU A 148 12.98 10.15 -10.85
CA LEU A 148 12.14 10.45 -9.69
C LEU A 148 11.02 9.40 -9.52
N LEU A 149 10.36 9.02 -10.62
CA LEU A 149 9.36 7.95 -10.61
C LEU A 149 9.95 6.58 -10.21
N GLU A 150 11.21 6.31 -10.56
CA GLU A 150 11.92 5.09 -10.11
C GLU A 150 12.41 5.12 -8.66
N ARG A 151 12.49 6.31 -8.06
CA ARG A 151 12.79 6.55 -6.64
C ARG A 151 11.53 6.65 -5.78
N LEU A 152 10.35 6.71 -6.39
CA LEU A 152 9.06 6.68 -5.72
C LEU A 152 8.84 5.32 -5.01
N ARG A 153 8.24 5.36 -3.83
CA ARG A 153 8.03 4.24 -2.89
C ARG A 153 6.62 4.29 -2.30
N TRP A 154 6.17 5.48 -1.91
CA TRP A 154 4.79 5.73 -1.49
C TRP A 154 4.31 7.14 -1.85
N VAL A 155 2.99 7.27 -1.98
CA VAL A 155 2.24 8.54 -2.08
C VAL A 155 1.01 8.40 -1.18
N THR A 156 0.63 9.45 -0.45
CA THR A 156 -0.61 9.49 0.35
C THR A 156 -1.60 10.51 -0.20
N LEU A 157 -2.89 10.23 -0.06
CA LEU A 157 -4.04 10.99 -0.58
C LEU A 157 -5.09 11.19 0.52
N GLY A 158 -5.86 12.28 0.46
CA GLY A 158 -6.89 12.54 1.48
C GLY A 158 -6.26 12.99 2.79
N TYR A 159 -6.68 12.39 3.91
CA TYR A 159 -5.94 12.49 5.17
C TYR A 159 -4.59 11.77 5.03
N HIS A 160 -3.49 12.51 5.10
CA HIS A 160 -2.16 11.97 4.91
C HIS A 160 -1.68 11.24 6.17
N TYR A 161 -1.44 9.94 6.02
CA TYR A 161 -0.85 9.10 7.07
C TYR A 161 0.51 9.64 7.51
N ASN A 162 0.68 9.87 8.82
CA ASN A 162 1.96 10.25 9.41
C ASN A 162 2.72 8.97 9.83
N TRP A 163 3.88 8.73 9.20
CA TRP A 163 4.69 7.53 9.41
C TRP A 163 5.37 7.46 10.79
N ASP A 164 5.60 8.61 11.44
CA ASP A 164 6.27 8.71 12.74
C ASP A 164 5.27 8.53 13.89
N THR A 165 4.12 9.21 13.84
CA THR A 165 3.05 9.10 14.86
C THR A 165 2.11 7.93 14.63
N LYS A 166 2.11 7.34 13.41
CA LYS A 166 1.21 6.27 12.96
C LYS A 166 -0.28 6.63 13.04
N THR A 167 -0.60 7.90 12.81
CA THR A 167 -1.97 8.43 12.89
C THR A 167 -2.29 9.34 11.71
N TYR A 168 -3.58 9.64 11.55
CA TYR A 168 -4.09 10.68 10.67
C TYR A 168 -4.46 11.94 11.48
N SER A 169 -4.56 13.10 10.84
CA SER A 169 -5.08 14.33 11.47
C SER A 169 -5.86 15.20 10.49
N ALA A 170 -6.81 15.99 11.01
CA ALA A 170 -7.54 16.99 10.22
C ALA A 170 -6.62 18.06 9.58
N SER A 171 -5.46 18.32 10.20
CA SER A 171 -4.50 19.34 9.77
C SER A 171 -3.60 18.90 8.60
N ASN A 172 -3.57 17.61 8.26
CA ASN A 172 -2.68 17.06 7.24
C ASN A 172 -3.55 16.40 6.14
N TYR A 173 -4.19 17.23 5.32
CA TYR A 173 -5.22 16.82 4.36
C TYR A 173 -5.04 17.47 2.99
N THR A 174 -5.28 16.70 1.93
CA THR A 174 -5.56 17.19 0.57
C THR A 174 -6.88 16.61 0.06
N PRO A 175 -7.58 17.28 -0.89
CA PRO A 175 -8.79 16.72 -1.49
C PRO A 175 -8.54 15.34 -2.09
N PHE A 176 -9.25 14.33 -1.59
CA PHE A 176 -9.15 12.96 -2.12
C PHE A 176 -9.59 12.93 -3.59
N PRO A 177 -8.85 12.26 -4.52
CA PRO A 177 -9.20 12.27 -5.94
C PRO A 177 -10.60 11.70 -6.22
N ALA A 178 -11.46 12.49 -6.87
CA ALA A 178 -12.87 12.17 -7.10
C ALA A 178 -13.07 10.94 -8.01
N ASP A 179 -12.13 10.68 -8.91
CA ASP A 179 -12.09 9.50 -9.78
C ASP A 179 -11.85 8.22 -8.96
N LEU A 180 -10.80 8.20 -8.14
CA LEU A 180 -10.50 7.10 -7.24
C LEU A 180 -11.61 6.91 -6.19
N HIS A 181 -12.21 8.01 -5.71
CA HIS A 181 -13.35 7.94 -4.80
C HIS A 181 -14.52 7.20 -5.47
N LEU A 182 -14.90 7.57 -6.71
CA LEU A 182 -16.02 6.94 -7.41
C LEU A 182 -15.77 5.44 -7.65
N LEU A 183 -14.54 5.07 -8.08
CA LEU A 183 -14.12 3.68 -8.22
C LEU A 183 -14.25 2.92 -6.88
N SER A 184 -13.78 3.52 -5.79
CA SER A 184 -13.77 2.92 -4.47
C SER A 184 -15.16 2.74 -3.87
N VAL A 185 -16.06 3.72 -3.99
CA VAL A 185 -17.45 3.56 -3.49
C VAL A 185 -18.23 2.52 -4.29
N HIS A 186 -18.00 2.37 -5.60
CA HIS A 186 -18.61 1.30 -6.38
C HIS A 186 -18.09 -0.09 -5.97
N LEU A 187 -16.78 -0.25 -5.76
CA LEU A 187 -16.19 -1.50 -5.25
C LEU A 187 -16.71 -1.84 -3.84
N ALA A 188 -16.82 -0.85 -2.96
CA ALA A 188 -17.34 -1.02 -1.60
C ALA A 188 -18.84 -1.36 -1.60
N ALA A 189 -19.66 -0.65 -2.38
CA ALA A 189 -21.11 -0.88 -2.48
C ALA A 189 -21.42 -2.28 -3.00
N ALA A 190 -20.75 -2.74 -4.06
CA ALA A 190 -20.85 -4.11 -4.58
C ALA A 190 -20.46 -5.18 -3.54
N CYS A 191 -19.58 -4.85 -2.59
CA CYS A 191 -19.19 -5.72 -1.48
C CYS A 191 -20.08 -5.57 -0.22
N GLY A 192 -21.19 -4.83 -0.30
CA GLY A 192 -22.14 -4.65 0.81
C GLY A 192 -21.91 -3.41 1.69
N PHE A 193 -21.06 -2.46 1.27
CA PHE A 193 -20.73 -1.23 2.00
C PHE A 193 -21.13 0.05 1.21
N PRO A 194 -22.42 0.28 0.92
CA PRO A 194 -22.86 1.39 0.07
C PRO A 194 -22.71 2.79 0.71
N GLY A 195 -22.43 2.86 2.01
CA GLY A 195 -22.15 4.11 2.73
C GLY A 195 -20.66 4.44 2.91
N PHE A 196 -19.76 3.70 2.24
CA PHE A 196 -18.31 3.91 2.35
C PHE A 196 -17.90 5.27 1.77
N ILE A 197 -16.98 5.97 2.45
CA ILE A 197 -16.40 7.23 2.01
C ILE A 197 -14.88 7.06 1.89
N SER A 198 -14.32 7.39 0.71
CA SER A 198 -12.87 7.37 0.52
C SER A 198 -12.26 8.64 1.13
N GLU A 199 -11.58 8.51 2.26
CA GLU A 199 -11.04 9.62 3.05
C GLU A 199 -9.51 9.61 3.16
N ALA A 200 -8.89 8.43 3.09
CA ALA A 200 -7.44 8.28 3.07
C ALA A 200 -7.01 7.23 2.04
N GLY A 201 -5.92 7.52 1.33
CA GLY A 201 -5.33 6.63 0.33
C GLY A 201 -3.83 6.50 0.53
N ILE A 202 -3.30 5.29 0.35
CA ILE A 202 -1.86 5.02 0.32
C ILE A 202 -1.55 4.23 -0.95
N LEU A 203 -0.77 4.84 -1.85
CA LEU A 203 -0.21 4.18 -3.00
C LEU A 203 1.19 3.68 -2.66
N ASN A 204 1.48 2.42 -2.99
CA ASN A 204 2.78 1.79 -2.77
C ASN A 204 3.39 1.32 -4.09
N TYR A 205 4.67 1.66 -4.30
CA TYR A 205 5.41 1.46 -5.55
C TYR A 205 6.53 0.44 -5.33
N TYR A 206 6.36 -0.77 -5.85
CA TYR A 206 7.27 -1.88 -5.64
C TYR A 206 8.07 -2.21 -6.90
N ARG A 207 9.40 -2.24 -6.81
CA ARG A 207 10.27 -2.88 -7.81
C ARG A 207 10.45 -4.36 -7.47
N SER A 208 11.01 -5.14 -8.40
CA SER A 208 11.29 -6.58 -8.22
C SER A 208 12.17 -6.93 -7.00
N ASP A 209 12.92 -5.97 -6.47
CA ASP A 209 13.73 -6.09 -5.24
C ASP A 209 12.92 -6.01 -3.93
N SER A 210 11.71 -5.43 -3.98
CA SER A 210 10.98 -4.89 -2.84
C SER A 210 10.04 -5.90 -2.16
N SER A 211 9.62 -5.58 -0.94
CA SER A 211 8.69 -6.35 -0.11
C SER A 211 8.03 -5.46 0.95
N LEU A 212 6.75 -5.64 1.25
CA LEU A 212 6.10 -5.04 2.42
C LEU A 212 6.21 -5.98 3.63
N GLY A 213 6.47 -5.42 4.82
CA GLY A 213 6.64 -6.19 6.05
C GLY A 213 5.37 -6.84 6.60
N ILE A 214 5.50 -7.56 7.71
CA ILE A 214 4.38 -8.13 8.47
C ILE A 214 3.80 -7.03 9.36
N HIS A 215 2.54 -6.68 9.16
CA HIS A 215 1.87 -5.55 9.82
C HIS A 215 0.35 -5.75 9.87
N VAL A 216 -0.34 -4.86 10.58
CA VAL A 216 -1.80 -4.67 10.60
C VAL A 216 -2.08 -3.19 10.28
N ASP A 217 -3.19 -2.91 9.60
CA ASP A 217 -3.65 -1.55 9.35
C ASP A 217 -4.69 -1.14 10.41
N GLU A 218 -4.22 -0.53 11.50
CA GLU A 218 -5.04 -0.21 12.69
C GLU A 218 -5.22 1.29 12.95
N SER A 219 -4.64 2.15 12.11
CA SER A 219 -4.52 3.60 12.33
C SER A 219 -5.76 4.45 12.00
N GLU A 220 -6.75 3.88 11.33
CA GLU A 220 -8.07 4.51 11.12
C GLU A 220 -8.87 4.53 12.43
N LEU A 221 -9.80 5.48 12.62
CA LEU A 221 -10.62 5.57 13.83
C LEU A 221 -11.91 4.74 13.77
N ASP A 222 -12.37 4.36 12.57
CA ASP A 222 -13.51 3.44 12.40
C ASP A 222 -13.13 2.17 11.64
N HIS A 223 -12.88 1.08 12.37
CA HIS A 223 -12.58 -0.24 11.80
C HIS A 223 -13.82 -1.01 11.32
N THR A 224 -15.03 -0.44 11.39
CA THR A 224 -16.23 -1.07 10.81
C THR A 224 -16.25 -1.00 9.28
N GLN A 225 -15.52 -0.04 8.70
CA GLN A 225 -15.46 0.19 7.25
C GLN A 225 -14.39 -0.68 6.57
N PRO A 226 -14.62 -1.09 5.31
CA PRO A 226 -13.67 -1.89 4.55
C PRO A 226 -12.37 -1.14 4.27
N LEU A 227 -11.29 -1.89 4.18
CA LEU A 227 -10.07 -1.49 3.49
C LEU A 227 -10.10 -2.09 2.09
N LEU A 228 -10.03 -1.24 1.07
CA LEU A 228 -9.92 -1.65 -0.33
C LEU A 228 -8.43 -1.66 -0.72
N SER A 229 -7.95 -2.68 -1.42
CA SER A 229 -6.57 -2.72 -1.93
C SER A 229 -6.51 -3.27 -3.36
N LEU A 230 -6.23 -2.38 -4.31
CA LEU A 230 -6.14 -2.64 -5.74
C LEU A 230 -4.69 -2.89 -6.16
N SER A 231 -4.49 -3.74 -7.16
CA SER A 231 -3.16 -4.18 -7.63
C SER A 231 -3.01 -3.96 -9.13
N PHE A 232 -1.92 -3.32 -9.57
CA PHE A 232 -1.62 -3.11 -10.98
C PHE A 232 -0.16 -3.47 -11.29
N GLY A 233 0.09 -4.10 -12.44
CA GLY A 233 1.43 -4.47 -12.88
C GLY A 233 1.86 -5.89 -12.55
N GLN A 234 3.14 -6.04 -12.18
CA GLN A 234 3.74 -7.34 -11.87
C GLN A 234 3.02 -8.03 -10.72
N SER A 235 2.71 -9.32 -10.91
CA SER A 235 2.05 -10.11 -9.87
C SER A 235 2.89 -10.18 -8.59
N ALA A 236 2.23 -10.19 -7.44
CA ALA A 236 2.87 -10.35 -6.14
C ALA A 236 2.37 -11.59 -5.41
N ILE A 237 3.16 -12.07 -4.46
CA ILE A 237 2.70 -12.99 -3.41
C ILE A 237 2.21 -12.14 -2.24
N PHE A 238 0.95 -12.29 -1.87
CA PHE A 238 0.36 -11.73 -0.66
C PHE A 238 0.23 -12.83 0.41
N LEU A 239 0.40 -12.46 1.67
CA LEU A 239 0.25 -13.35 2.83
C LEU A 239 -0.82 -12.79 3.77
N LEU A 240 -1.85 -13.58 4.06
CA LEU A 240 -2.92 -13.25 5.02
C LEU A 240 -2.85 -14.19 6.23
N GLY A 241 -2.44 -13.66 7.38
CA GLY A 241 -2.33 -14.38 8.66
C GLY A 241 -3.58 -14.25 9.52
N GLY A 242 -3.47 -14.68 10.77
CA GLY A 242 -4.51 -14.48 11.78
C GLY A 242 -4.33 -13.17 12.57
N THR A 243 -4.91 -13.13 13.76
CA THR A 243 -4.78 -12.02 14.72
C THR A 243 -3.44 -12.05 15.45
N CYS A 244 -2.70 -13.16 15.38
CA CYS A 244 -1.37 -13.34 15.96
C CYS A 244 -0.33 -13.70 14.88
N ARG A 245 0.94 -13.35 15.09
CA ARG A 245 2.03 -13.70 14.15
C ARG A 245 2.43 -15.18 14.19
N GLN A 246 1.98 -15.89 15.23
CA GLN A 246 2.08 -17.33 15.39
C GLN A 246 1.11 -18.07 14.44
N ASP A 247 0.09 -17.40 13.92
CA ASP A 247 -0.87 -17.97 12.98
C ASP A 247 -0.21 -18.08 11.59
N PRO A 248 -0.17 -19.28 10.96
CA PRO A 248 0.49 -19.46 9.68
C PRO A 248 -0.34 -18.81 8.55
N PRO A 249 0.22 -17.84 7.80
CA PRO A 249 -0.53 -17.15 6.75
C PRO A 249 -0.84 -18.03 5.54
N THR A 250 -2.02 -17.83 4.97
CA THR A 250 -2.37 -18.33 3.65
C THR A 250 -1.73 -17.43 2.58
N ALA A 251 -1.07 -18.05 1.60
CA ALA A 251 -0.43 -17.36 0.49
C ALA A 251 -1.33 -17.34 -0.74
N MET A 252 -1.39 -16.19 -1.42
CA MET A 252 -2.16 -16.00 -2.65
C MET A 252 -1.44 -15.09 -3.64
N TYR A 253 -1.77 -15.23 -4.93
CA TYR A 253 -1.33 -14.30 -5.97
C TYR A 253 -2.18 -13.02 -5.95
N MET A 254 -1.54 -11.87 -6.21
CA MET A 254 -2.18 -10.59 -6.53
C MET A 254 -1.69 -10.14 -7.90
N ASN A 255 -2.51 -10.22 -8.94
CA ASN A 255 -2.16 -9.89 -10.32
C ASN A 255 -2.50 -8.43 -10.66
N SER A 256 -2.51 -8.07 -11.96
CA SER A 256 -2.93 -6.74 -12.44
C SER A 256 -4.45 -6.68 -12.62
N GLY A 257 -5.09 -5.76 -11.93
CA GLY A 257 -6.54 -5.59 -11.83
C GLY A 257 -7.15 -6.24 -10.59
N ASP A 258 -6.45 -7.12 -9.88
CA ASP A 258 -7.02 -7.81 -8.72
C ASP A 258 -7.26 -6.85 -7.55
N VAL A 259 -8.42 -7.00 -6.91
CA VAL A 259 -8.87 -6.17 -5.78
C VAL A 259 -9.10 -7.05 -4.57
N MET A 260 -8.52 -6.69 -3.43
CA MET A 260 -8.90 -7.22 -2.12
C MET A 260 -9.78 -6.23 -1.37
N VAL A 261 -10.72 -6.75 -0.59
CA VAL A 261 -11.51 -6.03 0.38
C VAL A 261 -11.35 -6.73 1.73
N MET A 262 -10.80 -6.01 2.71
CA MET A 262 -10.61 -6.49 4.07
C MET A 262 -11.59 -5.76 4.99
N SER A 263 -12.61 -6.48 5.46
CA SER A 263 -13.68 -5.98 6.32
C SER A 263 -13.91 -6.88 7.54
N GLY A 264 -14.65 -6.40 8.55
CA GLY A 264 -15.01 -7.20 9.73
C GLY A 264 -13.79 -7.78 10.43
N GLN A 265 -13.78 -9.09 10.68
CA GLN A 265 -12.63 -9.75 11.34
C GLN A 265 -11.36 -9.69 10.48
N SER A 266 -11.48 -9.75 9.15
CA SER A 266 -10.31 -9.67 8.26
C SER A 266 -9.59 -8.31 8.28
N ARG A 267 -10.29 -7.24 8.71
CA ARG A 267 -9.81 -5.85 8.69
C ARG A 267 -8.56 -5.60 9.51
N LEU A 268 -8.34 -6.41 10.55
CA LEU A 268 -7.25 -6.29 11.54
C LEU A 268 -6.33 -7.52 11.57
N LEU A 269 -6.28 -8.31 10.49
CA LEU A 269 -5.38 -9.47 10.41
C LEU A 269 -3.97 -9.05 9.98
N TYR A 270 -2.98 -9.77 10.50
CA TYR A 270 -1.60 -9.62 10.06
C TYR A 270 -1.49 -9.95 8.58
N HIS A 271 -0.80 -9.12 7.82
CA HIS A 271 -0.57 -9.36 6.40
C HIS A 271 0.77 -8.80 5.91
N ALA A 272 1.24 -9.29 4.75
CA ALA A 272 2.53 -8.92 4.17
C ALA A 272 2.62 -9.16 2.65
N VAL A 273 3.59 -8.51 2.00
CA VAL A 273 3.95 -8.77 0.59
C VAL A 273 5.42 -9.21 0.53
N PRO A 274 5.75 -10.50 0.73
CA PRO A 274 7.13 -10.99 0.71
C PRO A 274 7.85 -10.83 -0.63
N ARG A 275 7.12 -10.82 -1.76
CA ARG A 275 7.70 -10.91 -3.10
C ARG A 275 6.84 -10.24 -4.18
N ILE A 276 7.49 -9.44 -5.02
CA ILE A 276 7.05 -9.16 -6.40
C ILE A 276 7.68 -10.20 -7.32
N LEU A 277 6.88 -10.77 -8.23
CA LEU A 277 7.33 -11.78 -9.19
C LEU A 277 7.98 -11.13 -10.42
N PRO A 278 8.86 -11.84 -11.14
CA PRO A 278 9.27 -11.42 -12.49
C PRO A 278 8.09 -11.54 -13.47
N PRO A 279 8.13 -10.83 -14.62
CA PRO A 279 7.12 -10.98 -15.65
C PRO A 279 7.04 -12.43 -16.17
N PRO A 280 5.85 -12.88 -16.58
CA PRO A 280 5.67 -14.18 -17.22
C PRO A 280 6.46 -14.25 -18.54
N GLN A 281 6.77 -15.47 -19.00
CA GLN A 281 7.38 -15.67 -20.31
C GLN A 281 6.31 -15.60 -21.41
N GLY A 282 6.00 -14.37 -21.83
CA GLY A 282 4.99 -14.06 -22.85
C GLY A 282 4.50 -12.62 -22.73
N PRO A 283 3.66 -12.13 -23.65
CA PRO A 283 3.00 -10.83 -23.49
C PRO A 283 2.11 -10.87 -22.25
N THR A 284 2.17 -9.82 -21.43
CA THR A 284 1.27 -9.68 -20.29
C THR A 284 -0.16 -9.37 -20.77
N ALA A 285 -1.16 -9.57 -19.91
CA ALA A 285 -2.53 -9.15 -20.20
C ALA A 285 -2.56 -7.67 -20.62
N LEU A 286 -1.91 -6.81 -19.84
CA LEU A 286 -1.84 -5.36 -20.01
C LEU A 286 -1.20 -4.88 -21.33
N GLU A 287 -0.40 -5.73 -21.99
CA GLU A 287 0.17 -5.50 -23.33
C GLU A 287 -0.68 -6.10 -24.45
N THR A 288 -1.37 -7.21 -24.17
CA THR A 288 -2.31 -7.87 -25.10
C THR A 288 -3.61 -7.06 -25.24
N GLU A 289 -3.93 -6.25 -24.24
CA GLU A 289 -5.03 -5.28 -24.22
C GLU A 289 -4.72 -4.08 -25.13
N GLY A 290 -4.92 -4.28 -26.43
CA GLY A 290 -4.94 -3.20 -27.43
C GLY A 290 -6.05 -2.16 -27.18
N CYS A 291 -6.09 -1.11 -28.00
CA CYS A 291 -7.04 0.01 -27.81
C CYS A 291 -8.49 -0.36 -28.18
N GLY A 292 -9.13 -1.15 -27.31
CA GLY A 292 -10.52 -1.61 -27.44
C GLY A 292 -11.57 -0.66 -26.85
N LEU A 293 -11.17 0.47 -26.25
CA LEU A 293 -12.05 1.44 -25.57
C LEU A 293 -12.86 2.32 -26.57
N ALA A 294 -13.06 1.85 -27.80
CA ALA A 294 -13.33 2.69 -28.97
C ALA A 294 -14.81 2.79 -29.39
N SER A 295 -15.75 2.16 -28.67
CA SER A 295 -17.15 2.03 -29.11
C SER A 295 -18.24 2.25 -28.04
N SER A 296 -17.90 2.61 -26.80
CA SER A 296 -18.89 2.80 -25.73
C SER A 296 -18.50 3.82 -24.65
N MET A 297 -17.70 4.83 -24.99
CA MET A 297 -17.52 6.01 -24.14
C MET A 297 -18.83 6.81 -24.13
N GLN A 298 -19.66 6.59 -23.10
CA GLN A 298 -20.88 7.36 -22.86
C GLN A 298 -20.52 8.73 -22.26
N ASP A 299 -21.43 9.70 -22.38
CA ASP A 299 -21.27 11.01 -21.76
C ASP A 299 -21.12 10.88 -20.23
N GLY A 300 -20.23 11.67 -19.63
CA GLY A 300 -19.91 11.61 -18.20
C GLY A 300 -19.05 10.43 -17.73
N ALA A 301 -18.36 9.70 -18.61
CA ALA A 301 -17.34 8.71 -18.22
C ALA A 301 -16.15 9.34 -17.48
N VAL A 302 -15.58 8.61 -16.51
CA VAL A 302 -14.41 9.04 -15.70
C VAL A 302 -13.10 8.46 -16.24
N VAL A 303 -13.13 7.25 -16.79
CA VAL A 303 -11.96 6.63 -17.43
C VAL A 303 -11.72 7.25 -18.80
N GLU A 304 -10.74 8.15 -18.86
CA GLU A 304 -10.26 8.79 -20.08
C GLU A 304 -9.39 7.86 -20.94
N LEU A 305 -9.31 8.14 -22.24
CA LEU A 305 -8.28 7.58 -23.12
C LEU A 305 -6.89 8.09 -22.69
N VAL A 306 -5.95 7.16 -22.50
CA VAL A 306 -4.54 7.47 -22.25
C VAL A 306 -3.82 7.61 -23.59
N SER A 307 -2.99 8.65 -23.77
CA SER A 307 -2.19 8.80 -24.99
C SER A 307 -1.17 7.66 -25.09
N GLU A 308 -0.84 7.22 -26.31
CA GLU A 308 0.15 6.15 -26.50
C GLU A 308 1.57 6.57 -26.06
N GLU A 309 1.85 7.88 -25.97
CA GLU A 309 3.08 8.43 -25.38
C GLU A 309 3.13 8.20 -23.85
N ASP A 310 2.10 8.63 -23.11
CA ASP A 310 1.98 8.36 -21.68
C ASP A 310 1.97 6.85 -21.42
N TRP A 311 1.21 6.11 -22.24
CA TRP A 311 1.07 4.67 -22.08
C TRP A 311 2.39 3.92 -22.32
N THR A 312 3.20 4.33 -23.30
CA THR A 312 4.52 3.73 -23.54
C THR A 312 5.43 3.85 -22.30
N LEU A 313 5.37 4.99 -21.60
CA LEU A 313 6.14 5.22 -20.37
C LEU A 313 5.56 4.47 -19.17
N CYS A 314 4.24 4.48 -19.00
CA CYS A 314 3.53 3.71 -17.98
C CYS A 314 3.78 2.20 -18.10
N SER A 315 3.66 1.66 -19.33
CA SER A 315 3.90 0.26 -19.66
C SER A 315 5.34 -0.14 -19.31
N ARG A 316 6.33 0.65 -19.76
CA ARG A 316 7.75 0.41 -19.47
C ARG A 316 8.09 0.39 -17.98
N TYR A 317 7.46 1.25 -17.19
CA TYR A 317 7.58 1.23 -15.73
C TYR A 317 6.97 -0.04 -15.14
N ILE A 318 5.74 -0.38 -15.53
CA ILE A 318 4.93 -1.44 -14.94
C ILE A 318 5.31 -2.87 -15.41
N GLN A 319 6.04 -3.00 -16.53
CA GLN A 319 6.72 -4.23 -16.96
C GLN A 319 7.75 -4.76 -15.93
N SER A 320 8.24 -3.91 -15.02
CA SER A 320 9.25 -4.28 -14.00
C SER A 320 8.86 -3.91 -12.55
N SER A 321 7.61 -3.53 -12.34
CA SER A 321 7.12 -3.02 -11.05
C SER A 321 5.64 -3.35 -10.80
N ARG A 322 5.22 -3.22 -9.54
CA ARG A 322 3.83 -3.29 -9.12
C ARG A 322 3.46 -1.98 -8.44
N VAL A 323 2.31 -1.42 -8.82
CA VAL A 323 1.63 -0.38 -8.06
C VAL A 323 0.49 -1.03 -7.27
N ASN A 324 0.29 -0.57 -6.05
CA ASN A 324 -0.81 -0.97 -5.19
C ASN A 324 -1.48 0.28 -4.64
N VAL A 325 -2.81 0.36 -4.75
CA VAL A 325 -3.60 1.48 -4.26
C VAL A 325 -4.46 0.95 -3.13
N THR A 326 -4.22 1.42 -1.91
CA THR A 326 -5.06 1.07 -0.76
C THR A 326 -5.89 2.29 -0.36
N VAL A 327 -7.19 2.10 -0.16
CA VAL A 327 -8.15 3.17 0.18
C VAL A 327 -8.92 2.78 1.45
N ARG A 328 -9.08 3.74 2.36
CA ARG A 328 -9.83 3.60 3.62
C ARG A 328 -10.77 4.78 3.86
N GLN A 329 -11.78 4.54 4.68
CA GLN A 329 -12.44 5.56 5.48
C GLN A 329 -11.69 5.67 6.83
N VAL A 330 -11.51 6.88 7.35
CA VAL A 330 -10.77 7.15 8.59
C VAL A 330 -11.72 7.44 9.75
N LEU A 331 -12.79 8.20 9.49
CA LEU A 331 -13.77 8.67 10.47
C LEU A 331 -15.09 7.92 10.32
N ARG A 332 -15.78 7.67 11.45
CA ARG A 332 -17.20 7.32 11.41
C ARG A 332 -18.01 8.52 10.92
N GLN A 333 -19.15 8.27 10.26
CA GLN A 333 -20.08 9.34 9.90
C GLN A 333 -20.47 10.18 11.15
N GLY A 334 -20.20 11.48 11.11
CA GLY A 334 -20.44 12.41 12.23
C GLY A 334 -19.33 12.46 13.31
N GLN A 335 -18.24 11.70 13.16
CA GLN A 335 -17.06 11.77 14.03
C GLN A 335 -16.10 12.86 13.54
N SER A 336 -15.49 13.59 14.48
CA SER A 336 -14.32 14.44 14.24
C SER A 336 -13.03 13.77 14.73
N PHE A 337 -11.89 14.27 14.26
CA PHE A 337 -10.61 13.97 14.92
C PHE A 337 -10.63 14.51 16.36
N PRO A 338 -10.03 13.81 17.33
CA PRO A 338 -9.82 14.34 18.68
C PRO A 338 -9.07 15.68 18.64
N GLU A 339 -9.51 16.64 19.46
CA GLU A 339 -8.76 17.88 19.65
C GLU A 339 -7.39 17.55 20.26
N ALA A 340 -6.33 18.15 19.72
CA ALA A 340 -5.01 18.06 20.33
C ALA A 340 -5.07 18.77 21.70
N PRO A 341 -4.59 18.15 22.79
CA PRO A 341 -4.65 18.78 24.12
C PRO A 341 -3.90 20.11 24.09
N SER A 342 -4.62 21.20 24.36
CA SER A 342 -4.06 22.54 24.25
C SER A 342 -2.93 22.73 25.26
N SER A 343 -1.86 23.41 24.88
CA SER A 343 -0.71 23.71 25.74
C SER A 343 -1.01 24.76 26.82
N LEU A 344 -2.29 24.95 27.17
CA LEU A 344 -2.84 26.00 28.04
C LEU A 344 -3.66 25.41 29.21
N GLN A 345 -3.32 24.21 29.66
CA GLN A 345 -3.84 23.65 30.91
C GLN A 345 -2.81 22.84 31.73
N ARG A 346 -1.60 23.38 31.87
CA ARG A 346 -0.81 23.20 33.10
C ARG A 346 -1.28 24.23 34.12
N THR A 347 -2.34 23.91 34.86
CA THR A 347 -2.74 24.67 36.05
C THR A 347 -1.82 24.34 37.21
N ASP A 348 -1.35 25.35 37.94
CA ASP A 348 -0.50 25.17 39.12
C ASP A 348 -1.26 24.46 40.26
N ALA A 349 -1.05 23.15 40.37
CA ALA A 349 -1.75 22.28 41.32
C ALA A 349 -0.88 21.13 41.85
N ASP A 350 0.44 21.33 42.00
CA ASP A 350 1.35 20.37 42.65
C ASP A 350 2.61 21.04 43.28
N GLN A 351 2.40 22.13 44.03
CA GLN A 351 3.42 22.73 44.91
C GLN A 351 2.92 22.81 46.36
N ALA A 352 2.83 21.67 47.07
CA ALA A 352 2.37 21.66 48.47
C ALA A 352 2.88 20.52 49.39
N THR A 353 4.07 19.95 49.17
CA THR A 353 4.74 19.11 50.20
C THR A 353 6.25 19.39 50.26
N GLY A 354 6.63 20.42 51.02
CA GLY A 354 8.03 20.66 51.38
C GLY A 354 8.43 19.86 52.62
N TYR A 355 9.64 19.29 52.60
CA TYR A 355 10.33 18.81 53.79
C TYR A 355 11.72 19.47 53.85
N HIS A 356 11.94 20.29 54.87
CA HIS A 356 13.27 20.66 55.36
C HIS A 356 13.96 19.41 55.99
N GLU A 357 15.26 19.37 56.28
CA GLU A 357 16.51 20.04 55.86
C GLU A 357 17.60 19.50 56.83
N GLU A 358 18.88 19.83 56.59
CA GLU A 358 20.11 19.50 57.36
C GLU A 358 20.86 18.26 56.84
N ALA A 359 22.02 18.41 56.17
CA ALA A 359 23.34 18.91 56.63
C ALA A 359 24.19 17.81 57.28
N ALA A 360 25.50 17.67 57.01
CA ALA A 360 26.36 18.26 55.96
C ALA A 360 27.67 17.45 55.88
N ASP A 361 28.43 17.58 54.79
CA ASP A 361 29.89 17.82 54.89
C ASP A 361 30.48 18.44 53.61
N ARG A 362 31.76 18.83 53.66
CA ARG A 362 32.54 19.45 52.59
C ARG A 362 33.75 18.57 52.23
N ASP A 363 34.11 18.51 50.95
CA ASP A 363 35.49 18.84 50.56
C ASP A 363 35.55 19.37 49.11
N SER A 364 36.77 19.68 48.66
CA SER A 364 37.13 20.59 47.59
C SER A 364 38.02 19.89 46.55
N GLY A 365 37.88 20.25 45.26
CA GLY A 365 38.49 19.45 44.19
C GLY A 365 38.61 20.13 42.82
N LYS A 366 38.88 21.44 42.75
CA LYS A 366 39.11 22.12 41.46
C LYS A 366 40.46 21.74 40.86
N ARG A 367 40.47 21.14 39.65
CA ARG A 367 41.39 21.56 38.56
C ARG A 367 41.01 21.02 37.18
N LYS A 368 40.70 21.94 36.25
CA LYS A 368 40.92 21.73 34.81
C LYS A 368 42.42 21.66 34.53
N ARG A 369 42.81 20.90 33.50
CA ARG A 369 43.97 21.25 32.66
C ARG A 369 43.73 20.80 31.21
N SER A 370 43.70 21.77 30.32
CA SER A 370 43.98 21.58 28.88
C SER A 370 45.48 21.55 28.66
N ASN A 371 45.94 21.00 27.53
CA ASN A 371 46.99 21.62 26.73
C ASN A 371 47.09 21.01 25.32
N SER A 372 47.33 21.87 24.33
CA SER A 372 48.11 21.59 23.12
C SER A 372 49.61 21.84 23.45
N ASP A 373 50.62 21.72 22.60
CA ASP A 373 50.74 21.34 21.17
C ASP A 373 51.62 20.05 21.12
N SER A 374 52.39 19.62 20.10
CA SER A 374 52.88 20.17 18.84
C SER A 374 53.15 19.03 17.82
N ALA A 375 53.50 19.37 16.59
CA ALA A 375 54.11 18.45 15.62
C ALA A 375 55.64 18.45 15.71
N ASP A 376 56.28 17.40 15.18
CA ASP A 376 57.42 17.58 14.27
C ASP A 376 57.57 16.38 13.29
N THR A 377 58.58 16.41 12.43
CA THR A 377 58.59 15.80 11.08
C THR A 377 59.79 14.86 10.85
N VAL A 378 59.88 14.29 9.64
CA VAL A 378 61.08 13.77 8.92
C VAL A 378 61.21 12.23 8.74
N GLN A 379 60.89 11.81 7.51
CA GLN A 379 61.53 10.80 6.63
C GLN A 379 62.20 9.53 7.20
N THR A 380 61.88 8.42 6.52
CA THR A 380 62.84 7.76 5.59
C THR A 380 62.19 7.57 4.23
#